data_AF-A0A6J8A625-F1
#
_entry.id   AF-A0A6J8A625-F1
#
_cell.length_a   1.000
_cell.length_b   1.000
_cell.length_c   1.000
_cell.angle_alpha   90.00
_cell.angle_beta   90.00
_cell.angle_gamma   90.00
#
_symmetry.space_group_name_H-M   'P 1'
#
loop_
_entity.id
_entity.type
_entity.pdbx_description
1 polymer ?
#
loop_
_entity_poly.entity_id
_entity_poly.type
_entity_poly.pdbx_seq_one_letter_code
_entity_poly.pdbx_strand_id
1 'polypeptide(L)'
;MIRSCTADRLTSEIIQFVMYLEESVNFLLGTLKNPKDKTAGFQAIGLMAISVQENISKHLGRIMEVIRSSLPPKDLPLKKYKSFVVDPAVFTCISMLSRAVGNIMMKDVRELLDSMLATGLSPALTAALRDLATQIPQLKKDIQDGLLKILSLVLIGRPLKHPGAPKSPLSPLPIAGIFL
;
A
#
# COMPACT_ATOMS: atom_id res chain seq x y z
N MET A 1 8.85 -41.12 22.75
CA MET A 1 10.20 -40.50 22.73
C MET A 1 10.51 -39.74 21.43
N ILE A 2 9.96 -40.12 20.25
CA ILE A 2 10.26 -39.47 18.95
C ILE A 2 9.50 -38.13 18.73
N ARG A 3 8.34 -37.93 19.40
CA ARG A 3 7.56 -36.68 19.31
C ARG A 3 8.16 -35.47 20.05
N SER A 4 8.99 -35.68 21.07
CA SER A 4 9.65 -34.57 21.78
C SER A 4 10.88 -34.04 21.03
N CYS A 5 11.65 -34.94 20.39
CA CYS A 5 12.87 -34.57 19.66
C CYS A 5 12.57 -33.80 18.35
N THR A 6 11.41 -34.02 17.73
CA THR A 6 10.95 -33.23 16.57
C THR A 6 10.44 -31.84 16.95
N ALA A 7 9.83 -31.70 18.13
CA ALA A 7 9.41 -30.39 18.64
C ALA A 7 10.62 -29.50 18.98
N ASP A 8 11.66 -30.04 19.62
CA ASP A 8 12.88 -29.28 19.96
C ASP A 8 13.74 -28.92 18.73
N ARG A 9 13.67 -29.70 17.65
CA ARG A 9 14.36 -29.41 16.39
C ARG A 9 13.60 -28.39 15.54
N LEU A 10 12.27 -28.46 15.55
CA LEU A 10 11.40 -27.49 14.88
C LEU A 10 11.43 -26.13 15.60
N THR A 11 11.46 -26.10 16.94
CA THR A 11 11.63 -24.85 17.69
C THR A 11 13.00 -24.22 17.45
N SER A 12 14.08 -25.02 17.35
CA SER A 12 15.41 -24.52 16.99
C SER A 12 15.47 -23.93 15.58
N GLU A 13 14.92 -24.61 14.57
CA GLU A 13 14.83 -24.09 13.20
C GLU A 13 13.91 -22.85 13.09
N ILE A 14 12.80 -22.83 13.83
CA ILE A 14 11.89 -21.67 13.91
C ILE A 14 12.59 -20.49 14.59
N ILE A 15 13.34 -20.70 15.68
CA ILE A 15 14.08 -19.62 16.37
C ILE A 15 15.18 -19.06 15.45
N GLN A 16 15.93 -19.93 14.77
CA GLN A 16 16.97 -19.49 13.83
C GLN A 16 16.38 -18.76 12.61
N PHE A 17 15.24 -19.22 12.10
CA PHE A 17 14.50 -18.55 11.04
C PHE A 17 13.96 -17.18 11.49
N VAL A 18 13.43 -17.06 12.71
CA VAL A 18 12.90 -15.81 13.25
C VAL A 18 14.02 -14.78 13.50
N MET A 19 15.18 -15.22 14.00
CA MET A 19 16.35 -14.34 14.19
C MET A 19 16.91 -13.87 12.84
N TYR A 20 17.03 -14.76 11.87
CA TYR A 20 17.47 -14.40 10.52
C TYR A 20 16.47 -13.48 9.81
N LEU A 21 15.16 -13.69 10.02
CA LEU A 21 14.11 -12.85 9.49
C LEU A 21 14.20 -11.43 10.04
N GLU A 22 14.43 -11.27 11.34
CA GLU A 22 14.57 -9.95 11.96
C GLU A 22 15.78 -9.19 11.39
N GLU A 23 16.93 -9.84 11.28
CA GLU A 23 18.13 -9.26 10.69
C GLU A 23 17.92 -8.90 9.21
N SER A 24 17.27 -9.78 8.45
CA SER A 24 16.95 -9.57 7.03
C SER A 24 15.98 -8.41 6.82
N VAL A 25 14.93 -8.30 7.64
CA VAL A 25 13.98 -7.18 7.62
C VAL A 25 14.71 -5.89 7.95
N ASN A 26 15.57 -5.87 8.98
CA ASN A 26 16.33 -4.68 9.35
C ASN A 26 17.27 -4.23 8.22
N PHE A 27 17.96 -5.17 7.59
CA PHE A 27 18.81 -4.90 6.43
C PHE A 27 18.00 -4.31 5.27
N LEU A 28 16.87 -4.92 4.90
CA LEU A 28 16.00 -4.45 3.82
C LEU A 28 15.40 -3.06 4.10
N LEU A 29 14.95 -2.81 5.34
CA LEU A 29 14.49 -1.48 5.75
C LEU A 29 15.63 -0.45 5.69
N GLY A 30 16.87 -0.85 5.96
CA GLY A 30 18.07 -0.04 5.75
C GLY A 30 18.28 0.31 4.27
N THR A 31 18.15 -0.68 3.37
CA THR A 31 18.27 -0.49 1.92
C THR A 31 17.24 0.49 1.36
N LEU A 32 16.03 0.55 1.93
CA LEU A 32 14.99 1.50 1.51
C LEU A 32 15.35 2.98 1.78
N LYS A 33 16.36 3.26 2.62
CA LYS A 33 16.88 4.62 2.82
C LYS A 33 17.68 5.10 1.60
N ASN A 34 18.25 4.18 0.82
CA ASN A 34 18.96 4.50 -0.40
C ASN A 34 17.97 4.62 -1.57
N PRO A 35 17.82 5.80 -2.20
CA PRO A 35 16.84 5.98 -3.27
C PRO A 35 17.14 5.12 -4.51
N LYS A 36 18.41 4.76 -4.74
CA LYS A 36 18.85 3.93 -5.86
C LYS A 36 18.35 2.49 -5.76
N ASP A 37 18.31 1.95 -4.55
CA ASP A 37 17.97 0.54 -4.29
C ASP A 37 16.53 0.37 -3.80
N LYS A 38 15.79 1.48 -3.68
CA LYS A 38 14.44 1.53 -3.12
C LYS A 38 13.47 0.61 -3.86
N THR A 39 13.53 0.57 -5.19
CA THR A 39 12.71 -0.31 -6.04
C THR A 39 12.96 -1.79 -5.71
N ALA A 40 14.23 -2.20 -5.69
CA ALA A 40 14.63 -3.57 -5.38
C ALA A 40 14.31 -3.95 -3.92
N GLY A 41 14.46 -3.00 -2.99
CA GLY A 41 14.11 -3.18 -1.58
C GLY A 41 12.63 -3.49 -1.39
N PHE A 42 11.73 -2.76 -2.05
CA PHE A 42 10.29 -3.03 -1.97
C PHE A 42 9.90 -4.39 -2.55
N GLN A 43 10.52 -4.78 -3.66
CA GLN A 43 10.32 -6.09 -4.26
C GLN A 43 10.80 -7.21 -3.33
N ALA A 44 11.99 -7.07 -2.76
CA ALA A 44 12.56 -8.05 -1.82
C ALA A 44 11.68 -8.21 -0.57
N ILE A 45 11.20 -7.10 0.01
CA ILE A 45 10.26 -7.14 1.14
C ILE A 45 8.95 -7.81 0.76
N GLY A 46 8.41 -7.51 -0.42
CA GLY A 46 7.18 -8.13 -0.91
C GLY A 46 7.34 -9.64 -1.10
N LEU A 47 8.43 -10.08 -1.74
CA LEU A 47 8.71 -11.50 -1.96
C LEU A 47 8.91 -12.24 -0.62
N MET A 48 9.68 -11.64 0.28
CA MET A 48 9.89 -12.17 1.63
C MET A 48 8.55 -12.29 2.39
N ALA A 49 7.66 -11.30 2.29
CA ALA A 49 6.34 -11.38 2.92
C ALA A 49 5.54 -12.59 2.41
N ILE A 50 5.56 -12.87 1.10
CA ILE A 50 4.87 -14.04 0.53
C ILE A 50 5.49 -15.35 1.04
N SER A 51 6.82 -15.42 1.16
CA SER A 51 7.51 -16.62 1.65
C SER A 51 7.26 -16.88 3.13
N VAL A 52 7.17 -15.82 3.94
CA VAL A 52 7.14 -15.87 5.41
C VAL A 52 5.69 -15.89 5.95
N GLN A 53 4.72 -15.39 5.17
CA GLN A 53 3.29 -15.32 5.48
C GLN A 53 3.01 -14.73 6.88
N GLU A 54 2.30 -15.44 7.76
CA GLU A 54 1.83 -14.94 9.05
C GLU A 54 2.94 -14.44 9.97
N ASN A 55 4.17 -14.96 9.83
CA ASN A 55 5.32 -14.53 10.63
C ASN A 55 5.75 -13.09 10.33
N ILE A 56 5.38 -12.52 9.17
CA ILE A 56 5.69 -11.12 8.82
C ILE A 56 4.82 -10.12 9.62
N SER A 57 3.69 -10.58 10.20
CA SER A 57 2.75 -9.73 10.94
C SER A 57 3.42 -8.94 12.07
N LYS A 58 4.43 -9.51 12.74
CA LYS A 58 5.23 -8.86 13.79
C LYS A 58 6.05 -7.67 13.29
N HIS A 59 6.44 -7.70 12.02
CA HIS A 59 7.23 -6.65 11.36
C HIS A 59 6.37 -5.71 10.51
N LEU A 60 5.10 -6.05 10.29
CA LEU A 60 4.19 -5.32 9.43
C LEU A 60 4.10 -3.84 9.80
N GLY A 61 4.05 -3.51 11.10
CA GLY A 61 3.99 -2.12 11.56
C GLY A 61 5.18 -1.27 11.08
N ARG A 62 6.40 -1.83 11.13
CA ARG A 62 7.63 -1.14 10.67
C ARG A 62 7.67 -1.01 9.15
N ILE A 63 7.31 -2.08 8.43
CA ILE A 63 7.24 -2.05 6.96
C ILE A 63 6.21 -1.02 6.49
N MET A 64 5.06 -0.97 7.16
CA MET A 64 3.96 -0.09 6.84
C MET A 64 4.29 1.39 7.10
N GLU A 65 5.09 1.68 8.11
CA GLU A 65 5.65 3.03 8.33
C GLU A 65 6.49 3.50 7.14
N VAL A 66 7.34 2.62 6.58
CA VAL A 66 8.16 2.96 5.41
C VAL A 66 7.33 3.07 4.13
N ILE A 67 6.26 2.27 3.99
CA ILE A 67 5.31 2.42 2.89
C ILE A 67 4.59 3.78 2.99
N ARG A 68 4.11 4.16 4.18
CA ARG A 68 3.47 5.45 4.44
C ARG A 68 4.41 6.62 4.13
N SER A 69 5.69 6.54 4.48
CA SER A 69 6.67 7.58 4.16
C SER A 69 7.04 7.64 2.68
N SER A 70 6.76 6.57 1.93
CA SER A 70 6.99 6.48 0.49
C SER A 70 5.77 6.88 -0.35
N LEU A 71 4.65 7.19 0.29
CA LEU A 71 3.44 7.73 -0.31
C LEU A 71 3.27 9.21 0.08
N PRO A 72 2.59 10.02 -0.75
CA PRO A 72 2.34 11.40 -0.41
C PRO A 72 1.44 11.50 0.85
N PRO A 73 1.77 12.39 1.80
CA PRO A 73 0.94 12.61 2.98
C PRO A 73 -0.46 13.11 2.59
N LYS A 74 -1.47 12.66 3.34
CA LYS A 74 -2.90 12.89 3.06
C LYS A 74 -3.31 14.37 2.99
N ASP A 75 -2.53 15.25 3.61
CA ASP A 75 -2.86 16.67 3.80
C ASP A 75 -2.07 17.64 2.90
N LEU A 76 -1.38 17.14 1.87
CA LEU A 76 -0.66 18.05 0.97
C LEU A 76 -1.64 18.89 0.14
N PRO A 77 -1.42 20.21 -0.01
CA PRO A 77 -2.18 20.98 -0.97
C PRO A 77 -1.92 20.43 -2.39
N LEU A 78 -2.98 20.28 -3.21
CA LEU A 78 -2.95 19.74 -4.59
C LEU A 78 -1.81 20.31 -5.46
N LYS A 79 -1.33 21.52 -5.15
CA LYS A 79 -0.21 22.19 -5.84
C LYS A 79 1.17 21.53 -5.63
N LYS A 80 1.39 20.79 -4.54
CA LYS A 80 2.67 20.09 -4.23
C LYS A 80 2.65 18.59 -4.55
N TYR A 81 1.48 18.02 -4.83
CA TYR A 81 1.36 16.62 -5.29
C TYR A 81 2.11 16.36 -6.61
N LYS A 82 2.24 17.39 -7.47
CA LYS A 82 2.92 17.31 -8.78
C LYS A 82 4.38 16.86 -8.75
N SER A 83 5.06 16.92 -7.61
CA SER A 83 6.48 16.54 -7.49
C SER A 83 6.71 15.15 -6.90
N PHE A 84 5.65 14.45 -6.47
CA PHE A 84 5.79 13.19 -5.76
C PHE A 84 5.71 12.02 -6.74
N VAL A 85 6.86 11.65 -7.30
CA VAL A 85 6.98 10.44 -8.12
C VAL A 85 7.00 9.24 -7.18
N VAL A 86 5.87 8.53 -7.09
CA VAL A 86 5.79 7.26 -6.36
C VAL A 86 6.28 6.14 -7.25
N ASP A 87 7.22 5.36 -6.74
CA ASP A 87 7.72 4.18 -7.42
C ASP A 87 6.62 3.11 -7.53
N PRO A 88 6.31 2.58 -8.73
CA PRO A 88 5.38 1.47 -8.91
C PRO A 88 5.63 0.27 -8.00
N ALA A 89 6.89 0.02 -7.62
CA ALA A 89 7.26 -1.06 -6.71
C ALA A 89 6.59 -0.94 -5.33
N VAL A 90 6.23 0.26 -4.89
CA VAL A 90 5.49 0.49 -3.63
C VAL A 90 4.12 -0.17 -3.72
N PHE A 91 3.39 0.04 -4.82
CA PHE A 91 2.06 -0.55 -5.04
C PHE A 91 2.13 -2.07 -5.17
N THR A 92 3.16 -2.58 -5.85
CA THR A 92 3.42 -4.02 -5.93
C THR A 92 3.69 -4.60 -4.54
N CYS A 93 4.52 -3.95 -3.73
CA CYS A 93 4.82 -4.39 -2.36
C CYS A 93 3.56 -4.47 -1.49
N ILE A 94 2.69 -3.44 -1.54
CA ILE A 94 1.40 -3.44 -0.83
C ILE A 94 0.54 -4.63 -1.25
N SER A 95 0.48 -4.92 -2.56
CA SER A 95 -0.29 -6.05 -3.09
C SER A 95 0.24 -7.39 -2.59
N MET A 96 1.56 -7.56 -2.59
CA MET A 96 2.23 -8.76 -2.08
C MET A 96 2.03 -8.96 -0.58
N LEU A 97 2.11 -7.87 0.20
CA LEU A 97 1.81 -7.88 1.64
C LEU A 97 0.36 -8.30 1.88
N SER A 98 -0.59 -7.71 1.15
CA SER A 98 -2.01 -8.05 1.30
C SER A 98 -2.29 -9.53 1.03
N ARG A 99 -1.57 -10.15 0.10
CA ARG A 99 -1.67 -11.58 -0.20
C ARG A 99 -1.04 -12.45 0.89
N ALA A 100 0.01 -11.96 1.55
CA ALA A 100 0.70 -12.68 2.62
C ALA A 100 -0.05 -12.65 3.95
N VAL A 101 -0.63 -11.51 4.34
CA VAL A 101 -1.27 -11.33 5.66
C VAL A 101 -2.80 -11.21 5.62
N GLY A 102 -3.38 -11.03 4.43
CA GLY A 102 -4.83 -10.94 4.23
C GLY A 102 -5.48 -9.83 5.06
N ASN A 103 -6.52 -10.21 5.82
CA ASN A 103 -7.37 -9.28 6.55
C ASN A 103 -6.67 -8.48 7.66
N ILE A 104 -5.49 -8.92 8.13
CA ILE A 104 -4.72 -8.18 9.15
C ILE A 104 -4.35 -6.78 8.63
N MET A 105 -4.08 -6.65 7.33
CA MET A 105 -3.72 -5.39 6.69
C MET A 105 -4.93 -4.50 6.38
N MET A 106 -6.16 -4.92 6.68
CA MET A 106 -7.37 -4.21 6.25
C MET A 106 -7.42 -2.75 6.72
N LYS A 107 -7.13 -2.52 8.01
CA LYS A 107 -7.14 -1.15 8.59
C LYS A 107 -6.07 -0.28 7.94
N ASP A 108 -4.86 -0.83 7.83
CA ASP A 108 -3.71 -0.19 7.23
C ASP A 108 -3.96 0.20 5.76
N VAL A 109 -4.56 -0.70 4.97
CA VAL A 109 -4.91 -0.42 3.57
C VAL A 109 -6.00 0.64 3.45
N ARG A 110 -7.03 0.60 4.30
CA ARG A 110 -8.07 1.63 4.29
C ARG A 110 -7.47 3.01 4.55
N GLU A 111 -6.50 3.10 5.45
CA GLU A 111 -5.78 4.34 5.68
C GLU A 111 -4.89 4.74 4.49
N LEU A 112 -4.24 3.79 3.80
CA LEU A 112 -3.44 4.12 2.62
C LEU A 112 -4.26 4.50 1.40
N LEU A 113 -5.52 4.05 1.31
CA LEU A 113 -6.32 4.16 0.10
C LEU A 113 -6.36 5.61 -0.42
N ASP A 114 -6.63 6.58 0.46
CA ASP A 114 -6.64 8.00 0.08
C ASP A 114 -5.28 8.48 -0.44
N SER A 115 -4.18 8.09 0.22
CA SER A 115 -2.81 8.46 -0.19
C SER A 115 -2.42 7.83 -1.52
N MET A 116 -2.79 6.57 -1.75
CA MET A 116 -2.56 5.85 -3.01
C MET A 116 -3.36 6.45 -4.15
N LEU A 117 -4.62 6.78 -3.90
CA LEU A 117 -5.51 7.42 -4.86
C LEU A 117 -5.04 8.84 -5.23
N ALA A 118 -4.49 9.58 -4.27
CA ALA A 118 -3.96 10.92 -4.49
C ALA A 118 -2.69 10.95 -5.35
N THR A 119 -2.01 9.83 -5.59
CA THR A 119 -0.88 9.77 -6.55
C THR A 119 -1.33 9.90 -8.00
N GLY A 120 -2.62 9.79 -8.27
CA GLY A 120 -3.18 9.74 -9.62
C GLY A 120 -3.35 8.31 -10.15
N LEU A 121 -4.22 8.17 -11.15
CA LEU A 121 -4.56 6.87 -11.75
C LEU A 121 -3.41 6.38 -12.63
N SER A 122 -2.69 5.35 -12.16
CA SER A 122 -1.65 4.65 -12.92
C SER A 122 -2.01 3.18 -13.12
N PRO A 123 -1.43 2.49 -14.13
CA PRO A 123 -1.63 1.06 -14.31
C PRO A 123 -1.22 0.24 -13.09
N ALA A 124 -0.11 0.61 -12.45
CA ALA A 124 0.40 -0.05 -11.25
C ALA A 124 -0.56 0.10 -10.06
N LEU A 125 -1.09 1.31 -9.84
CA LEU A 125 -2.08 1.56 -8.80
C LEU A 125 -3.36 0.75 -9.05
N THR A 126 -3.86 0.75 -10.29
CA THR A 126 -5.10 0.04 -10.65
C THR A 126 -4.95 -1.46 -10.45
N ALA A 127 -3.80 -2.04 -10.83
CA ALA A 127 -3.49 -3.44 -10.59
C ALA A 127 -3.47 -3.77 -9.08
N ALA A 128 -2.82 -2.91 -8.28
CA ALA A 128 -2.75 -3.07 -6.84
C ALA A 128 -4.13 -2.99 -6.15
N LEU A 129 -4.96 -2.01 -6.54
CA LEU A 129 -6.33 -1.89 -6.02
C LEU A 129 -7.19 -3.10 -6.38
N ARG A 130 -7.04 -3.63 -7.60
CA ARG A 130 -7.70 -4.88 -8.00
C ARG A 130 -7.25 -6.04 -7.13
N ASP A 131 -5.94 -6.20 -6.90
CA ASP A 131 -5.42 -7.27 -6.05
C ASP A 131 -5.94 -7.13 -4.61
N LEU A 132 -5.90 -5.93 -4.03
CA LEU A 132 -6.46 -5.63 -2.71
C LEU A 132 -7.94 -5.98 -2.60
N ALA A 133 -8.73 -5.62 -3.61
CA ALA A 133 -10.15 -5.95 -3.69
C ALA A 133 -10.40 -7.48 -3.76
N THR A 134 -9.47 -8.25 -4.35
CA THR A 134 -9.57 -9.71 -4.40
C THR A 134 -9.16 -10.35 -3.08
N GLN A 135 -8.08 -9.88 -2.44
CA GLN A 135 -7.57 -10.43 -1.18
C GLN A 135 -8.44 -10.04 0.02
N ILE A 136 -8.96 -8.81 0.04
CA ILE A 136 -9.74 -8.25 1.15
C ILE A 136 -11.08 -7.75 0.60
N PRO A 137 -12.08 -8.63 0.42
CA PRO A 137 -13.34 -8.28 -0.23
C PRO A 137 -14.14 -7.20 0.51
N GLN A 138 -13.90 -7.02 1.81
CA GLN A 138 -14.53 -5.96 2.61
C GLN A 138 -14.10 -4.54 2.19
N LEU A 139 -12.93 -4.39 1.56
CA LEU A 139 -12.44 -3.10 1.06
C LEU A 139 -12.98 -2.73 -0.32
N LYS A 140 -13.71 -3.64 -0.99
CA LYS A 140 -14.24 -3.40 -2.35
C LYS A 140 -15.06 -2.12 -2.45
N LYS A 141 -15.95 -1.88 -1.46
CA LYS A 141 -16.79 -0.68 -1.42
C LYS A 141 -15.95 0.57 -1.26
N ASP A 142 -15.02 0.57 -0.30
CA ASP A 142 -14.12 1.70 -0.04
C ASP A 142 -13.28 2.04 -1.29
N ILE A 143 -12.70 1.01 -1.94
CA ILE A 143 -11.92 1.15 -3.19
C ILE A 143 -12.79 1.73 -4.31
N GLN A 144 -14.01 1.20 -4.49
CA GLN A 144 -14.93 1.66 -5.53
C GLN A 144 -15.33 3.13 -5.32
N ASP A 145 -15.71 3.50 -4.10
CA ASP A 145 -16.10 4.87 -3.76
C ASP A 145 -14.94 5.85 -3.96
N GLY A 146 -13.72 5.45 -3.56
CA GLY A 146 -12.51 6.23 -3.79
C GLY A 146 -12.17 6.44 -5.27
N LEU A 147 -12.27 5.38 -6.08
CA LEU A 147 -12.06 5.46 -7.53
C LEU A 147 -13.11 6.34 -8.21
N LEU A 148 -14.39 6.19 -7.86
CA LEU A 148 -15.48 7.01 -8.38
C LEU A 148 -15.27 8.49 -8.05
N LYS A 149 -14.81 8.80 -6.83
CA LYS A 149 -14.49 10.17 -6.42
C LYS A 149 -13.40 10.80 -7.28
N ILE A 150 -12.33 10.07 -7.58
CA ILE A 150 -11.26 10.56 -8.47
C ILE A 150 -11.74 10.71 -9.90
N LEU A 151 -12.45 9.72 -10.43
CA LEU A 151 -12.98 9.79 -11.79
C LEU A 151 -13.91 11.00 -11.95
N SER A 152 -14.76 11.29 -10.96
CA SER A 152 -15.55 12.52 -10.95
C SER A 152 -14.69 13.78 -10.92
N LEU A 153 -13.63 13.81 -10.10
CA LEU A 153 -12.73 14.96 -10.05
C LEU A 153 -12.01 15.18 -11.39
N VAL A 154 -11.59 14.11 -12.07
CA VAL A 154 -10.90 14.16 -13.35
C VAL A 154 -11.86 14.54 -14.49
N LEU A 155 -13.05 13.93 -14.55
CA LEU A 155 -13.99 14.10 -15.66
C LEU A 155 -14.88 15.34 -15.53
N ILE A 156 -15.26 15.71 -14.30
CA ILE A 156 -16.23 16.79 -14.02
C ILE A 156 -15.52 18.03 -13.44
N GLY A 157 -14.28 17.88 -12.94
CA GLY A 157 -13.61 18.95 -12.21
C GLY A 157 -14.21 19.25 -10.84
N ARG A 158 -15.12 18.40 -10.36
CA ARG A 158 -15.85 18.57 -9.10
C ARG A 158 -16.00 17.23 -8.37
N PRO A 159 -15.94 17.24 -7.02
CA PRO A 159 -16.23 16.04 -6.23
C PRO A 159 -17.69 15.61 -6.44
N LEU A 160 -17.95 14.30 -6.37
CA LEU A 160 -19.29 13.71 -6.49
C LEU A 160 -20.26 14.39 -5.53
N LYS A 161 -21.31 15.00 -6.09
CA LYS A 161 -22.43 15.55 -5.32
C LYS A 161 -23.62 14.60 -5.39
N HIS A 162 -24.32 14.45 -4.26
CA HIS A 162 -25.57 13.71 -4.20
C HIS A 162 -26.61 14.32 -5.16
N PRO A 163 -27.48 13.52 -5.82
CA PRO A 163 -28.49 14.00 -6.77
C PRO A 163 -29.46 15.08 -6.27
N GLY A 164 -29.49 15.36 -4.95
CA GLY A 164 -30.34 16.36 -4.30
C GLY A 164 -29.66 17.65 -3.84
N ALA A 165 -28.39 17.91 -4.18
CA ALA A 165 -27.69 19.11 -3.70
C ALA A 165 -28.12 20.39 -4.46
N PRO A 166 -28.45 21.51 -3.78
CA PRO A 166 -28.89 22.74 -4.42
C PRO A 166 -27.80 23.38 -5.29
N LYS A 167 -28.23 23.95 -6.43
CA LYS A 167 -27.37 24.58 -7.45
C LYS A 167 -26.76 25.88 -6.91
N SER A 168 -25.55 25.85 -6.36
CA SER A 168 -24.77 27.07 -6.11
C SER A 168 -23.89 27.44 -7.32
N PRO A 169 -23.58 28.73 -7.54
CA PRO A 169 -23.02 29.21 -8.80
C PRO A 169 -21.56 28.82 -9.00
N LEU A 170 -21.21 28.69 -10.28
CA LEU A 170 -19.91 28.41 -10.86
C LEU A 170 -18.75 29.24 -10.24
N SER A 171 -17.72 28.56 -9.77
CA SER A 171 -16.33 29.03 -9.91
C SER A 171 -15.51 27.93 -10.61
N PRO A 172 -14.94 28.16 -11.81
CA PRO A 172 -14.06 27.21 -12.46
C PRO A 172 -12.66 27.25 -11.82
N LEU A 173 -12.22 26.14 -11.25
CA LEU A 173 -10.80 25.89 -10.96
C LEU A 173 -10.15 25.31 -12.21
N PRO A 174 -8.91 25.70 -12.57
CA PRO A 174 -8.25 25.20 -13.77
C PRO A 174 -7.81 23.74 -13.56
N ILE A 175 -8.53 22.79 -14.19
CA ILE A 175 -8.26 21.34 -14.15
C ILE A 175 -7.39 20.90 -15.35
N ALA A 176 -6.92 21.83 -16.19
CA ALA A 176 -6.08 21.52 -17.33
C ALA A 176 -4.65 21.15 -16.88
N GLY A 177 -4.38 19.86 -16.71
CA GLY A 177 -3.01 19.34 -16.57
C GLY A 177 -2.78 18.29 -15.48
N ILE A 178 -3.80 17.48 -15.15
CA ILE A 178 -3.70 16.38 -14.16
C ILE A 178 -3.14 15.08 -14.78
N PHE A 179 -2.98 15.00 -16.11
CA PHE A 179 -2.74 13.72 -16.81
C PHE A 179 -1.52 13.65 -17.74
N LEU A 180 -0.56 14.57 -17.62
CA LEU A 180 0.72 14.52 -18.33
C LEU A 180 1.89 14.71 -17.36
#